data_AF-A0A8J5NM50-F1
#
_entry.id   AF-A0A8J5NM50-F1
#
_cell.length_a   1.000
_cell.length_b   1.000
_cell.length_c   1.000
_cell.angle_alpha   90.00
_cell.angle_beta   90.00
_cell.angle_gamma   90.00
#
_symmetry.space_group_name_H-M   'P 1'
#
loop_
_entity.id
_entity.type
_entity.pdbx_description
1 polymer ?
#
loop_
_entity_poly.entity_id
_entity_poly.type
_entity_poly.pdbx_seq_one_letter_code
_entity_poly.pdbx_strand_id
1 'polypeptide(L)'
;MVMSKPASEQELAEKRRRELKASTILTEFAKRHRRKLEGPLDTTEAVAQATGISLPNGCAISATDSSGKFCSFFEINAINKATIEAYLRAKPRPTTFVPTFIPCNPARKNLSPDSIHPTLDIESTLPHCRLEHLSDVPRPAQNEYPVWYFSYGILAEGDVFTSSGKQS
;
A
#
# COMPACT_ATOMS: atom_id res chain seq x y z
N MET A 1 -36.40 17.04 49.28
CA MET A 1 -36.43 17.31 47.82
C MET A 1 -35.06 16.88 47.28
N VAL A 2 -34.93 15.62 46.85
CA VAL A 2 -33.65 15.05 46.38
C VAL A 2 -33.78 14.81 44.89
N MET A 3 -32.96 15.55 44.13
CA MET A 3 -32.97 15.61 42.67
C MET A 3 -32.34 14.34 42.10
N SER A 4 -33.16 13.38 41.68
CA SER A 4 -32.71 12.20 40.94
C SER A 4 -32.49 12.56 39.46
N LYS A 5 -31.25 12.88 39.09
CA LYS A 5 -30.85 13.00 37.67
C LYS A 5 -29.40 12.53 37.40
N PRO A 6 -29.07 11.23 37.54
CA PRO A 6 -27.78 10.70 37.05
C PRO A 6 -27.88 9.85 35.76
N ALA A 7 -29.07 9.40 35.36
CA ALA A 7 -29.22 8.41 34.28
C ALA A 7 -28.85 8.97 32.88
N SER A 8 -29.14 10.24 32.61
CA SER A 8 -28.94 10.83 31.28
C SER A 8 -27.46 11.08 30.94
N GLU A 9 -26.64 11.45 31.93
CA GLU A 9 -25.20 11.68 31.71
C GLU A 9 -24.43 10.37 31.54
N GLN A 10 -24.79 9.34 32.32
CA GLN A 10 -24.21 8.01 32.21
C GLN A 10 -24.54 7.37 30.85
N GLU A 11 -25.78 7.51 30.37
CA GLU A 11 -26.20 7.01 29.06
C GLU A 11 -25.49 7.74 27.91
N LEU A 12 -25.32 9.06 28.01
CA LEU A 12 -24.56 9.85 27.03
C LEU A 12 -23.08 9.45 27.01
N ALA A 13 -22.47 9.21 28.17
CA ALA A 13 -21.08 8.76 28.28
C ALA A 13 -20.89 7.37 27.67
N GLU A 14 -21.82 6.43 27.93
CA GLU A 14 -21.79 5.11 27.31
C GLU A 14 -21.96 5.16 25.80
N LYS A 15 -22.86 6.00 25.29
CA LYS A 15 -23.08 6.18 23.85
C LYS A 15 -21.80 6.68 23.17
N ARG A 16 -21.18 7.74 23.71
CA ARG A 16 -19.90 8.26 23.20
C ARG A 16 -18.80 7.19 23.25
N ARG A 17 -18.75 6.37 24.31
CA ARG A 17 -17.78 5.27 24.42
C ARG A 17 -17.98 4.22 23.33
N ARG A 18 -19.23 3.88 22.99
CA ARG A 18 -19.55 2.93 21.92
C ARG A 18 -19.17 3.49 20.55
N GLU A 19 -19.48 4.76 20.28
CA GLU A 19 -19.12 5.45 19.03
C GLU A 19 -17.60 5.52 18.83
N LEU A 20 -16.86 5.88 19.89
CA LEU A 20 -15.39 5.97 19.82
C LEU A 20 -14.74 4.61 19.57
N LYS A 21 -15.29 3.54 20.19
CA LYS A 21 -14.86 2.15 19.91
C LYS A 21 -15.17 1.76 18.47
N ALA A 22 -16.37 2.04 17.97
CA ALA A 22 -16.76 1.73 16.59
C ALA A 22 -15.87 2.48 15.59
N SER A 23 -15.62 3.76 15.80
CA SER A 23 -14.71 4.57 14.97
C SER A 23 -13.29 4.02 14.96
N THR A 24 -12.77 3.59 16.12
CA THR A 24 -11.45 2.97 16.23
C THR A 24 -11.40 1.65 15.45
N ILE A 25 -12.41 0.80 15.59
CA ILE A 25 -12.51 -0.48 14.86
C ILE A 25 -12.57 -0.24 13.35
N LEU A 26 -13.37 0.72 12.89
CA LEU A 26 -13.44 1.09 11.47
C LEU A 26 -12.10 1.62 10.95
N THR A 27 -11.40 2.41 11.75
CA THR A 27 -10.08 2.94 11.39
C THR A 27 -9.05 1.82 11.27
N GLU A 28 -9.03 0.89 12.24
CA GLU A 28 -8.17 -0.29 12.18
C GLU A 28 -8.57 -1.21 11.02
N PHE A 29 -9.87 -1.32 10.70
CA PHE A 29 -10.34 -2.09 9.55
C PHE A 29 -9.99 -1.43 8.19
N ALA A 30 -9.74 -0.13 8.17
CA ALA A 30 -9.29 0.56 6.96
C ALA A 30 -7.77 0.41 6.75
N LYS A 31 -6.99 0.12 7.79
CA LYS A 31 -5.53 0.01 7.74
C LYS A 31 -5.10 -1.29 7.09
N ARG A 32 -4.58 -1.18 5.87
CA ARG A 32 -4.10 -2.33 5.12
C ARG A 32 -2.61 -2.58 5.36
N HIS A 33 -2.24 -3.84 5.41
CA HIS A 33 -0.87 -4.32 5.52
C HIS A 33 -0.64 -5.43 4.51
N ARG A 34 0.58 -5.57 4.00
CA ARG A 34 1.02 -6.72 3.22
C ARG A 34 1.88 -7.62 4.08
N ARG A 35 1.51 -8.89 4.19
CA ARG A 35 2.32 -9.92 4.83
C ARG A 35 3.10 -10.67 3.76
N LYS A 36 4.40 -10.87 3.96
CA LYS A 36 5.19 -11.77 3.11
C LYS A 36 4.83 -13.24 3.43
N LEU A 37 4.52 -14.02 2.41
CA LEU A 37 4.27 -15.46 2.50
C LEU A 37 5.61 -16.19 2.59
N GLU A 38 6.08 -16.39 3.82
CA GLU A 38 7.32 -17.11 4.12
C GLU A 38 7.15 -18.01 5.34
N GLY A 39 8.01 -19.02 5.43
CA GLY A 39 8.12 -19.88 6.61
C GLY A 39 6.89 -20.78 6.81
N PRO A 40 6.44 -21.00 8.07
CA PRO A 40 5.33 -21.93 8.41
C PRO A 40 3.94 -21.52 7.90
N LEU A 41 3.85 -20.40 7.19
CA LEU A 41 2.64 -19.80 6.63
C LEU A 41 2.98 -19.32 5.21
N ASP A 42 3.51 -20.24 4.40
CA ASP A 42 3.83 -20.02 2.98
C ASP A 42 2.57 -20.03 2.09
N THR A 43 1.51 -20.72 2.55
CA THR A 43 0.26 -20.86 1.82
C THR A 43 -0.84 -19.97 2.38
N THR A 44 -1.70 -19.49 1.48
CA THR A 44 -2.84 -18.61 1.79
C THR A 44 -3.85 -19.30 2.71
N GLU A 45 -3.97 -20.62 2.62
CA GLU A 45 -4.82 -21.48 3.45
C GLU A 45 -4.34 -21.50 4.89
N ALA A 46 -3.02 -21.54 5.11
CA ALA A 46 -2.45 -21.50 6.46
C ALA A 46 -2.72 -20.14 7.14
N VAL A 47 -2.77 -19.05 6.36
CA VAL A 47 -3.16 -17.71 6.83
C VAL A 47 -4.66 -17.65 7.13
N ALA A 48 -5.50 -18.28 6.31
CA ALA A 48 -6.94 -18.38 6.56
C ALA A 48 -7.22 -19.16 7.86
N GLN A 49 -6.52 -20.28 8.10
CA GLN A 49 -6.61 -21.05 9.33
C GLN A 49 -6.13 -20.27 10.56
N ALA A 50 -5.07 -19.47 10.42
CA ALA A 50 -4.57 -18.62 11.51
C ALA A 50 -5.51 -17.45 11.85
N THR A 51 -6.28 -16.97 10.88
CA THR A 51 -7.18 -15.81 11.06
C THR A 51 -8.62 -16.20 11.38
N GLY A 52 -9.03 -17.44 11.11
CA GLY A 52 -10.42 -17.89 11.26
C GLY A 52 -11.38 -17.21 10.28
N ILE A 53 -10.85 -16.59 9.22
CA ILE A 53 -11.62 -15.83 8.24
C ILE A 53 -11.54 -16.57 6.89
N SER A 54 -12.69 -16.71 6.22
CA SER A 54 -12.77 -17.13 4.83
C SER A 54 -11.87 -16.21 4.00
N LEU A 55 -10.88 -16.80 3.32
CA LEU A 55 -9.86 -16.14 2.51
C LEU A 55 -10.36 -14.77 2.00
N PRO A 56 -9.81 -13.63 2.47
CA PRO A 56 -10.22 -12.35 1.89
C PRO A 56 -9.93 -12.45 0.40
N ASN A 57 -10.87 -11.95 -0.41
CA ASN A 57 -10.93 -12.07 -1.88
C ASN A 57 -9.70 -11.50 -2.65
N GLY A 58 -8.55 -11.30 -2.00
CA GLY A 58 -7.30 -10.83 -2.58
C GLY A 58 -6.45 -11.99 -3.07
N CYS A 59 -6.10 -11.94 -4.35
CA CYS A 59 -5.06 -12.78 -4.94
C CYS A 59 -3.71 -12.49 -4.28
N ALA A 60 -2.88 -13.52 -4.08
CA ALA A 60 -1.51 -13.34 -3.62
C ALA A 60 -0.73 -12.50 -4.65
N ILE A 61 -0.13 -11.40 -4.21
CA ILE A 61 0.66 -10.53 -5.08
C ILE A 61 2.04 -11.17 -5.21
N SER A 62 2.36 -11.65 -6.41
CA SER A 62 3.70 -12.17 -6.71
C SER A 62 4.64 -10.99 -7.00
N ALA A 63 5.85 -11.06 -6.45
CA ALA A 63 6.90 -10.08 -6.65
C ALA A 63 8.25 -10.80 -6.79
N THR A 64 9.12 -10.25 -7.62
CA THR A 64 10.50 -10.73 -7.77
C THR A 64 11.41 -9.72 -7.07
N ASP A 65 12.29 -10.20 -6.19
CA ASP A 65 13.28 -9.32 -5.58
C ASP A 65 14.42 -8.97 -6.56
N SER A 66 15.29 -8.05 -6.18
CA SER A 66 16.45 -7.64 -6.99
C SER A 66 17.48 -8.76 -7.20
N SER A 67 17.31 -9.92 -6.57
CA SER A 67 18.14 -11.12 -6.75
C SER A 67 17.48 -12.17 -7.64
N GLY A 68 16.30 -11.88 -8.21
CA GLY A 68 15.56 -12.81 -9.07
C GLY A 68 14.74 -13.86 -8.30
N LYS A 69 14.62 -13.74 -6.97
CA LYS A 69 13.87 -14.69 -6.15
C LYS A 69 12.40 -14.30 -6.09
N PHE A 70 11.52 -15.27 -6.37
CA PHE A 70 10.08 -15.10 -6.25
C PHE A 70 9.67 -15.02 -4.78
N CYS A 71 8.84 -14.04 -4.46
CA CYS A 71 8.18 -13.89 -3.18
C CYS A 71 6.71 -13.49 -3.38
N SER A 72 5.85 -13.96 -2.49
CA SER A 72 4.41 -13.69 -2.57
C SER A 72 3.98 -12.90 -1.35
N PHE A 73 3.09 -11.94 -1.56
CA PHE A 73 2.53 -11.11 -0.51
C PHE A 73 1.02 -11.29 -0.42
N PHE A 74 0.50 -11.22 0.80
CA PHE A 74 -0.92 -11.28 1.07
C PHE A 74 -1.39 -10.00 1.76
N GLU A 75 -2.42 -9.37 1.23
CA GLU A 75 -2.99 -8.16 1.80
C GLU A 75 -3.95 -8.51 2.94
N ILE A 76 -3.68 -7.95 4.12
CA ILE A 76 -4.42 -8.19 5.35
C ILE A 76 -4.79 -6.87 6.02
N ASN A 77 -5.79 -6.95 6.86
CA ASN A 77 -6.21 -5.83 7.70
C ASN A 77 -5.40 -5.74 9.00
N ALA A 78 -5.43 -4.60 9.70
CA ALA A 78 -4.74 -4.46 10.99
C ALA A 78 -5.34 -5.39 12.07
N ILE A 79 -6.64 -5.65 12.02
CA ILE A 79 -7.30 -6.64 12.90
C ILE A 79 -6.73 -8.05 12.64
N ASN A 80 -6.64 -8.45 11.37
CA ASN A 80 -6.11 -9.76 10.98
C ASN A 80 -4.63 -9.90 11.35
N LYS A 81 -3.85 -8.83 11.24
CA LYS A 81 -2.46 -8.77 11.68
C LYS A 81 -2.33 -9.17 13.16
N ALA A 82 -3.13 -8.56 14.03
CA ALA A 82 -3.13 -8.86 15.46
C ALA A 82 -3.52 -10.34 15.74
N THR A 83 -4.51 -10.87 15.02
CA THR A 83 -4.91 -12.28 15.13
C THR A 83 -3.79 -13.23 14.71
N ILE A 84 -3.08 -12.94 13.62
CA ILE A 84 -1.96 -13.77 13.13
C ILE A 84 -0.80 -13.74 14.14
N GLU A 85 -0.47 -12.57 14.69
CA GLU A 85 0.57 -12.44 15.72
C GLU A 85 0.21 -13.23 17.00
N ALA A 86 -1.05 -13.17 17.43
CA ALA A 86 -1.55 -13.94 18.56
C ALA A 86 -1.51 -15.46 18.28
N TYR A 87 -1.91 -15.89 17.08
CA TYR A 87 -1.87 -17.28 16.65
C TYR A 87 -0.43 -17.83 16.62
N LEU A 88 0.52 -17.07 16.10
CA LEU A 88 1.93 -17.46 16.07
C LEU A 88 2.53 -17.56 17.48
N ARG A 89 2.15 -16.65 18.39
CA ARG A 89 2.59 -16.70 19.80
C ARG A 89 2.01 -17.90 20.56
N ALA A 90 0.80 -18.33 20.21
CA ALA A 90 0.14 -19.46 20.86
C ALA A 90 0.69 -20.83 20.44
N LYS A 91 1.51 -20.91 19.39
CA LYS A 91 2.08 -22.20 18.96
C LYS A 91 3.18 -22.68 19.91
N PRO A 92 3.16 -23.96 20.33
CA PRO A 92 4.10 -24.51 21.32
C PRO A 92 5.53 -24.74 20.78
N ARG A 93 5.78 -24.51 19.49
CA ARG A 93 7.12 -24.62 18.91
C ARG A 93 7.80 -23.26 18.94
N PRO A 94 9.06 -23.15 19.37
CA PRO A 94 9.82 -21.91 19.28
C PRO A 94 10.15 -21.68 17.79
N THR A 95 9.21 -21.14 17.04
CA THR A 95 9.53 -20.63 15.71
C THR A 95 10.26 -19.31 15.93
N THR A 96 11.57 -19.28 15.69
CA THR A 96 12.38 -18.04 15.55
C THR A 96 11.89 -17.17 14.38
N PHE A 97 10.87 -17.64 13.65
CA PHE A 97 10.25 -16.98 12.54
C PHE A 97 9.44 -15.77 13.01
N VAL A 98 9.90 -14.58 12.62
CA VAL A 98 9.15 -13.33 12.77
C VAL A 98 8.49 -13.02 11.44
N PRO A 99 7.14 -12.97 11.35
CA PRO A 99 6.46 -12.61 10.12
C PRO A 99 6.76 -11.16 9.74
N THR A 100 7.00 -10.92 8.44
CA THR A 100 7.20 -9.56 7.92
C THR A 100 5.85 -8.96 7.53
N PHE A 101 5.50 -7.84 8.16
CA PHE A 101 4.34 -7.02 7.82
C PHE A 101 4.77 -5.66 7.30
N ILE A 102 4.33 -5.31 6.10
CA ILE A 102 4.60 -4.05 5.44
C ILE A 102 3.32 -3.21 5.51
N PRO A 103 3.32 -2.05 6.18
CA PRO A 103 2.15 -1.18 6.17
C PRO A 103 1.88 -0.67 4.77
N CYS A 104 0.66 -0.84 4.28
CA CYS A 104 0.20 -0.26 3.03
C CYS A 104 -0.31 1.15 3.32
N ASN A 105 0.59 2.13 3.29
CA ASN A 105 0.20 3.52 3.20
C ASN A 105 0.43 3.99 1.77
N PRO A 106 -0.52 3.78 0.84
CA PRO A 106 -0.42 4.41 -0.47
C PRO A 106 -0.48 5.91 -0.24
N ALA A 107 0.68 6.57 -0.27
CA ALA A 107 0.73 8.01 -0.37
C ALA A 107 -0.09 8.39 -1.60
N ARG A 108 -1.15 9.17 -1.41
CA ARG A 108 -1.90 9.70 -2.55
C ARG A 108 -0.89 10.50 -3.36
N LYS A 109 -0.59 10.03 -4.57
CA LYS A 109 0.10 10.82 -5.58
C LYS A 109 -0.87 11.94 -6.00
N ASN A 110 -1.02 12.95 -5.14
CA ASN A 110 -1.72 14.18 -5.48
C ASN A 110 -0.72 15.09 -6.18
N LEU A 111 -0.28 14.65 -7.36
CA LEU A 111 0.57 15.47 -8.20
C LEU A 111 -0.29 16.59 -8.77
N SER A 112 0.24 17.80 -8.77
CA SER A 112 -0.44 18.91 -9.45
C SER A 112 -0.47 18.60 -10.96
N PRO A 113 -1.62 18.77 -11.63
CA PRO A 113 -1.72 18.59 -13.08
C PRO A 113 -0.92 19.67 -13.83
N ASP A 114 -0.67 20.81 -13.19
CA ASP A 114 0.02 21.96 -13.75
C ASP A 114 1.53 21.94 -13.44
N SER A 115 2.02 20.85 -12.82
CA SER A 115 3.44 20.69 -12.49
C SER A 115 4.10 19.61 -13.36
N ILE A 116 5.22 19.99 -13.97
CA ILE A 116 6.14 19.08 -14.69
C ILE A 116 6.87 18.16 -13.70
N HIS A 117 6.81 18.42 -12.39
CA HIS A 117 7.45 17.58 -11.36
C HIS A 117 6.50 16.48 -10.84
N PRO A 118 6.95 15.23 -10.61
CA PRO A 118 8.31 14.71 -10.75
C PRO A 118 8.43 13.90 -12.05
N THR A 119 8.70 14.56 -13.16
CA THR A 119 9.22 13.86 -14.33
C THR A 119 10.70 13.59 -14.07
N LEU A 120 11.11 12.33 -14.15
CA LEU A 120 12.52 11.96 -13.99
C LEU A 120 13.36 12.76 -15.00
N ASP A 121 14.49 13.29 -14.54
CA ASP A 121 15.50 13.98 -15.36
C ASP A 121 15.15 15.39 -15.89
N ILE A 122 14.03 15.99 -15.44
CA ILE A 122 13.69 17.39 -15.76
C ILE A 122 13.76 18.24 -14.49
N GLU A 123 14.76 19.12 -14.43
CA GLU A 123 14.88 20.11 -13.37
C GLU A 123 13.96 21.31 -13.67
N SER A 124 12.71 21.21 -13.23
CA SER A 124 11.67 22.25 -13.47
C SER A 124 11.98 23.59 -12.80
N THR A 125 12.99 23.67 -11.93
CA THR A 125 13.47 24.95 -11.39
C THR A 125 14.32 25.73 -12.40
N LEU A 126 14.83 25.09 -13.48
CA LEU A 126 15.61 25.75 -14.52
C LEU A 126 14.73 26.68 -15.37
N PRO A 127 15.21 27.90 -15.71
CA PRO A 127 14.41 28.90 -16.43
C PRO A 127 13.76 28.42 -17.73
N HIS A 128 14.42 27.52 -18.47
CA HIS A 128 13.94 26.98 -19.75
C HIS A 128 12.94 25.83 -19.60
N CYS A 129 12.76 25.30 -18.39
CA CYS A 129 11.79 24.25 -18.06
C CYS A 129 10.59 24.81 -17.28
N ARG A 130 10.53 26.12 -17.05
CA ARG A 130 9.40 26.78 -16.39
C ARG A 130 8.31 27.04 -17.42
N LEU A 131 7.06 26.82 -17.00
CA LEU A 131 5.90 27.28 -17.75
C LEU A 131 5.89 28.81 -17.75
N GLU A 132 5.70 29.42 -18.93
CA GLU A 132 5.70 30.88 -19.08
C GLU A 132 4.45 31.50 -18.43
N HIS A 133 3.32 30.77 -18.49
CA HIS A 133 2.06 31.18 -17.89
C HIS A 133 1.48 30.11 -16.95
N LEU A 134 0.81 30.57 -15.89
CA LEU A 134 0.10 29.72 -14.93
C LEU A 134 -1.05 28.90 -15.55
N SER A 135 -1.51 29.30 -16.74
CA SER A 135 -2.56 28.60 -17.51
C SER A 135 -2.00 27.55 -18.47
N ASP A 136 -0.67 27.49 -18.64
CA ASP A 136 -0.06 26.56 -19.57
C ASP A 136 -0.10 25.15 -18.96
N VAL A 137 -0.65 24.20 -19.70
CA VAL A 137 -0.67 22.80 -19.28
C VAL A 137 0.65 22.17 -19.72
N PRO A 138 1.45 21.61 -18.80
CA PRO A 138 2.69 20.96 -19.17
C PRO A 138 2.44 19.78 -20.11
N ARG A 139 3.25 19.70 -21.17
CA ARG A 139 3.18 18.61 -22.17
C ARG A 139 4.52 17.85 -22.20
N PRO A 140 4.49 16.51 -22.26
CA PRO A 140 3.30 15.66 -22.16
C PRO A 140 2.65 15.75 -20.76
N ALA A 141 1.33 15.65 -20.69
CA ALA A 141 0.64 15.60 -19.41
C ALA A 141 1.00 14.30 -18.67
N GLN A 142 0.89 14.31 -17.33
CA GLN A 142 1.27 13.14 -16.50
C GLN A 142 0.52 11.85 -16.84
N ASN A 143 -0.64 11.94 -17.49
CA ASN A 143 -1.47 10.84 -17.95
C ASN A 143 -1.60 10.77 -19.49
N GLU A 144 -0.76 11.49 -20.22
CA GLU A 144 -0.79 11.50 -21.68
C GLU A 144 -0.10 10.25 -22.24
N TYR A 145 -0.86 9.43 -22.96
CA TYR A 145 -0.38 8.24 -23.66
C TYR A 145 -1.18 8.06 -24.97
N PRO A 146 -0.53 7.70 -26.11
CA PRO A 146 0.91 7.50 -26.31
C PRO A 146 1.71 8.80 -26.40
N VAL A 147 2.97 8.77 -25.98
CA VAL A 147 3.93 9.89 -26.16
C VAL A 147 4.81 9.59 -27.38
N TRP A 148 4.93 10.56 -28.28
CA TRP A 148 5.78 10.45 -29.47
C TRP A 148 7.25 10.66 -29.08
N TYR A 149 8.00 9.56 -28.98
CA TYR A 149 9.45 9.60 -28.81
C TYR A 149 10.13 9.58 -30.18
N PHE A 150 11.01 10.56 -30.42
CA PHE A 150 11.92 10.55 -31.56
C PHE A 150 13.25 9.94 -31.13
N SER A 151 13.60 8.76 -31.65
CA SER A 151 14.91 8.15 -31.43
C SER A 151 15.93 8.76 -32.38
N TYR A 152 17.07 9.20 -31.85
CA TYR A 152 18.22 9.67 -32.62
C TYR A 152 19.51 8.98 -32.15
N GLY A 153 20.51 8.88 -33.02
CA GLY A 153 21.80 8.25 -32.72
C GLY A 153 21.72 6.72 -32.57
N ILE A 154 22.49 6.16 -31.63
CA ILE A 154 22.66 4.70 -31.42
C ILE A 154 21.36 4.02 -30.97
N LEU A 155 20.41 4.79 -30.40
CA LEU A 155 19.07 4.30 -30.02
C LEU A 155 18.13 4.06 -31.21
N ALA A 156 18.53 4.49 -32.42
CA ALA A 156 17.80 4.20 -33.65
C ALA A 156 18.11 2.81 -34.22
N GLU A 157 19.19 2.16 -33.74
CA GLU A 157 19.48 0.76 -34.07
C GLU A 157 18.62 -0.16 -33.18
N GLY A 158 17.74 -0.94 -33.81
CA GLY A 158 16.71 -1.74 -33.13
C GLY A 158 17.24 -2.79 -32.13
N ASP A 159 18.55 -3.06 -32.12
CA ASP A 159 19.18 -4.03 -31.22
C ASP A 159 19.45 -3.48 -29.81
N VAL A 160 19.49 -2.16 -29.61
CA VAL A 160 19.74 -1.56 -28.28
C VAL A 160 18.51 -1.72 -27.37
N PHE A 161 17.30 -1.70 -27.94
CA PHE A 161 16.03 -1.78 -27.20
C PHE A 161 15.71 -3.17 -26.66
N THR A 162 16.27 -4.23 -27.25
CA THR A 162 16.01 -5.63 -26.81
C THR A 162 16.95 -6.08 -25.69
N SER A 163 18.12 -5.44 -25.57
CA SER A 163 19.13 -5.76 -24.55
C SER A 163 18.75 -5.27 -23.15
N SER A 164 17.97 -4.19 -23.03
CA SER A 164 17.47 -3.67 -21.75
C SER A 164 16.20 -4.37 -21.24
N GLY A 165 15.64 -5.31 -22.01
CA GLY A 165 14.47 -6.11 -21.64
C GLY A 165 14.80 -7.52 -21.13
N LYS A 166 16.10 -7.88 -20.99
CA LYS A 166 16.56 -9.19 -20.48
C LYS A 166 17.55 -9.05 -19.32
N GLN A 167 17.13 -8.39 -18.25
CA GLN A 167 17.52 -8.63 -16.86
C GLN A 167 16.31 -8.17 -16.04
N SER A 168 15.53 -8.97 -15.32
CA SER A 168 15.63 -10.32 -14.77
C SER A 168 14.22 -10.90 -14.62
#